data_AF-A0AAV0X0E9-F1
#
_entry.id   AF-A0AAV0X0E9-F1
#
_cell.length_a   1.000
_cell.length_b   1.000
_cell.length_c   1.000
_cell.angle_alpha   90.00
_cell.angle_beta   90.00
_cell.angle_gamma   90.00
#
_symmetry.space_group_name_H-M   'P 1'
#
loop_
_entity.id
_entity.type
_entity.pdbx_description
1 polymer ?
#
loop_
_entity_poly.entity_id
_entity_poly.type
_entity_poly.pdbx_seq_one_letter_code
_entity_poly.pdbx_strand_id
1 'polypeptide(L)'
;MEIVYIGHRNPSNRALLISNKEWNRLGKILTKKMDDEEAVEASKRLKEMRRETSKKMVDGWDNTELNKTKKLLEQKRKALSELEAKRQQRDEEMKREALEARNRIIEKACKLKFEERDATKTFYRALQHSEVFKERAIQLKFNEAEREKKMQKDLETAQEQNKEAEWYRKHKVDEKQKNNELKRSKAEILLKELKEREDKRRDEQTASCESGKVELQKIAEEIEEAREKAAAEARLAKEKLQKDIEDNRIMITSGDDVRETEEWEEDMVTTIMAETKKTLARARRLKEIELMEVKQLALEEMRTKSAAWPTKQNGWAESDVLDAVEAQEKRYREVERKNRELANRRIEHVEIGKRLWEEEICRRRELSAQDLRSEMHRREREKRLLTEFSDLRVRKRTENANQFREQLEKQCNDKRIALLANRQADIDRHAVFERQWQREDEEFIAYTKNAIEKKILVGNPVVPLLKTVKDYLEKNNLCINDNKVSKKIPKGPIYTSRIIRHI
;
A
#
# COMPACT_ATOMS: atom_id res chain seq x y z
N MET A 1 6.36 74.41 -121.56
CA MET A 1 4.98 73.92 -121.69
C MET A 1 4.28 74.79 -122.72
N GLU A 2 3.84 74.22 -123.83
CA GLU A 2 2.90 74.89 -124.72
C GLU A 2 1.49 74.74 -124.12
N ILE A 3 0.62 75.75 -124.28
CA ILE A 3 -0.74 75.74 -123.72
C ILE A 3 -1.71 76.08 -124.85
N VAL A 4 -2.31 75.05 -125.44
CA VAL A 4 -3.32 75.19 -126.49
C VAL A 4 -4.66 75.57 -125.86
N TYR A 5 -5.28 76.65 -126.36
CA TYR A 5 -6.57 77.17 -125.88
C TYR A 5 -7.66 77.00 -126.94
N ILE A 6 -8.83 76.48 -126.54
CA ILE A 6 -10.05 76.39 -127.37
C ILE A 6 -11.27 76.77 -126.50
N GLY A 7 -12.24 77.48 -127.07
CA GLY A 7 -13.53 77.79 -126.42
C GLY A 7 -13.64 79.22 -125.87
N HIS A 8 -14.87 79.74 -125.79
CA HIS A 8 -15.13 81.16 -125.51
C HIS A 8 -15.56 81.48 -124.08
N ARG A 9 -14.98 82.56 -123.55
CA ARG A 9 -15.53 83.52 -122.58
C ARG A 9 -16.49 82.98 -121.49
N ASN A 10 -15.96 82.17 -120.59
CA ASN A 10 -16.36 82.21 -119.17
C ASN A 10 -15.12 81.96 -118.29
N PRO A 11 -14.87 82.72 -117.21
CA PRO A 11 -13.58 82.71 -116.52
C PRO A 11 -13.38 81.50 -115.57
N SER A 12 -14.45 80.76 -115.27
CA SER A 12 -14.46 79.71 -114.23
C SER A 12 -13.86 78.36 -114.66
N ASN A 13 -13.70 78.08 -115.95
CA ASN A 13 -13.17 76.81 -116.45
C ASN A 13 -11.90 77.01 -117.29
N ARG A 14 -10.73 76.98 -116.63
CA ARG A 14 -9.42 76.79 -117.26
C ARG A 14 -8.65 75.68 -116.52
N ALA A 15 -8.59 74.49 -117.12
CA ALA A 15 -7.81 73.39 -116.58
C ALA A 15 -6.35 73.45 -117.06
N LEU A 16 -5.41 73.12 -116.17
CA LEU A 16 -3.96 73.13 -116.43
C LEU A 16 -3.44 71.68 -116.31
N LEU A 17 -3.06 71.07 -117.43
CA LEU A 17 -2.58 69.69 -117.47
C LEU A 17 -1.06 69.64 -117.22
N ILE A 18 -0.66 69.09 -116.07
CA ILE A 18 0.74 68.89 -115.66
C ILE A 18 1.11 67.42 -115.86
N SER A 19 2.37 67.13 -116.22
CA SER A 19 2.80 65.75 -116.43
C SER A 19 2.96 64.97 -115.11
N ASN A 20 2.55 63.70 -115.10
CA ASN A 20 2.61 62.86 -113.89
C ASN A 20 4.06 62.59 -113.41
N LYS A 21 5.07 62.77 -114.28
CA LYS A 21 6.49 62.71 -113.90
C LYS A 21 6.90 63.92 -113.06
N GLU A 22 6.41 65.12 -113.40
CA GLU A 22 6.67 66.34 -112.63
C GLU A 22 5.90 66.34 -111.30
N TRP A 23 4.66 65.86 -111.31
CA TRP A 23 3.86 65.67 -110.09
C TRP A 23 4.58 64.81 -109.04
N ASN A 24 5.09 63.63 -109.45
CA ASN A 24 5.85 62.75 -108.56
C ASN A 24 7.19 63.35 -108.11
N ARG A 25 7.82 64.21 -108.91
CA ARG A 25 9.05 64.94 -108.52
C ARG A 25 8.76 66.02 -107.47
N LEU A 26 7.67 66.77 -107.64
CA LEU A 26 7.21 67.77 -106.67
C LEU A 26 6.77 67.10 -105.36
N GLY A 27 6.03 65.99 -105.44
CA GLY A 27 5.65 65.18 -104.28
C GLY A 27 6.86 64.78 -103.44
N LYS A 28 7.90 64.20 -104.05
CA LYS A 28 9.15 63.83 -103.35
C LYS A 28 9.98 65.01 -102.82
N ILE A 29 9.73 66.23 -103.26
CA ILE A 29 10.36 67.45 -102.70
C ILE A 29 9.55 67.95 -101.49
N LEU A 30 8.22 67.81 -101.54
CA LEU A 30 7.30 68.13 -100.45
C LEU A 30 7.42 67.15 -99.27
N THR A 31 7.40 65.83 -99.52
CA THR A 31 7.45 64.82 -98.46
C THR A 31 8.80 64.76 -97.76
N LYS A 32 9.90 65.13 -98.44
CA LYS A 32 11.28 64.85 -97.97
C LYS A 32 11.53 65.25 -96.52
N LYS A 33 10.99 66.38 -96.05
CA LYS A 33 11.17 66.80 -94.64
C LYS A 33 10.47 65.84 -93.65
N MET A 34 9.27 65.38 -93.97
CA MET A 34 8.59 64.35 -93.20
C MET A 34 9.31 63.00 -93.31
N ASP A 35 9.77 62.62 -94.50
CA ASP A 35 10.54 61.39 -94.72
C ASP A 35 11.84 61.39 -93.87
N ASP A 36 12.55 62.52 -93.82
CA ASP A 36 13.76 62.73 -93.00
C ASP A 36 13.42 62.74 -91.48
N GLU A 37 12.30 63.35 -91.07
CA GLU A 37 11.83 63.38 -89.67
C GLU A 37 11.36 62.00 -89.17
N GLU A 38 10.60 61.25 -89.97
CA GLU A 38 10.18 59.88 -89.69
C GLU A 38 11.39 58.93 -89.60
N ALA A 39 12.43 59.12 -90.42
CA ALA A 39 13.68 58.38 -90.31
C ALA A 39 14.42 58.67 -88.99
N VAL A 40 14.38 59.92 -88.50
CA VAL A 40 14.95 60.30 -87.19
C VAL A 40 14.13 59.72 -86.03
N GLU A 41 12.79 59.77 -86.10
CA GLU A 41 11.87 59.10 -85.17
C GLU A 41 12.14 57.59 -85.10
N ALA A 42 12.18 56.90 -86.24
CA ALA A 42 12.50 55.48 -86.32
C ALA A 42 13.89 55.17 -85.72
N SER A 43 14.89 56.03 -85.97
CA SER A 43 16.22 55.91 -85.36
C SER A 43 16.19 56.04 -83.83
N LYS A 44 15.37 56.95 -83.26
CA LYS A 44 15.18 57.09 -81.80
C LYS A 44 14.52 55.83 -81.22
N ARG A 45 13.36 55.43 -81.76
CA ARG A 45 12.60 54.25 -81.31
C ARG A 45 13.45 52.98 -81.38
N LEU A 46 14.24 52.81 -82.44
CA LEU A 46 15.15 51.65 -82.60
C LEU A 46 16.32 51.70 -81.59
N LYS A 47 16.85 52.88 -81.26
CA LYS A 47 17.83 53.05 -80.16
C LYS A 47 17.23 52.75 -78.79
N GLU A 48 15.96 53.09 -78.55
CA GLU A 48 15.25 52.80 -77.31
C GLU A 48 14.95 51.30 -77.16
N MET A 49 14.46 50.65 -78.21
CA MET A 49 14.32 49.19 -78.26
C MET A 49 15.67 48.47 -78.01
N ARG A 50 16.79 48.97 -78.59
CA ARG A 50 18.14 48.45 -78.30
C ARG A 50 18.58 48.69 -76.84
N ARG A 51 18.19 49.80 -76.21
CA ARG A 51 18.44 50.06 -74.78
C ARG A 51 17.62 49.13 -73.89
N GLU A 52 16.38 48.83 -74.26
CA GLU A 52 15.54 47.88 -73.52
C GLU A 52 16.01 46.44 -73.65
N THR A 53 16.35 45.97 -74.85
CA THR A 53 16.91 44.61 -75.00
C THR A 53 18.26 44.51 -74.29
N SER A 54 19.10 45.55 -74.37
CA SER A 54 20.35 45.62 -73.60
C SER A 54 20.11 45.53 -72.08
N LYS A 55 19.15 46.28 -71.52
CA LYS A 55 18.76 46.15 -70.10
C LYS A 55 18.30 44.73 -69.76
N LYS A 56 17.37 44.17 -70.53
CA LYS A 56 16.82 42.81 -70.32
C LYS A 56 17.91 41.72 -70.41
N MET A 57 18.94 41.91 -71.25
CA MET A 57 20.13 41.03 -71.29
C MET A 57 21.03 41.22 -70.06
N VAL A 58 21.29 42.47 -69.66
CA VAL A 58 22.13 42.81 -68.49
C VAL A 58 21.48 42.38 -67.16
N ASP A 59 20.15 42.38 -67.06
CA ASP A 59 19.42 41.81 -65.91
C ASP A 59 19.67 40.30 -65.78
N GLY A 60 19.89 39.59 -66.89
CA GLY A 60 20.32 38.19 -66.91
C GLY A 60 21.83 37.96 -66.72
N TRP A 61 22.64 39.02 -66.60
CA TRP A 61 24.09 38.89 -66.38
C TRP A 61 24.42 38.84 -64.89
N ASP A 62 24.73 37.63 -64.42
CA ASP A 62 25.14 37.35 -63.03
C ASP A 62 26.32 38.19 -62.53
N ASN A 63 27.23 38.58 -63.43
CA ASN A 63 28.49 39.24 -63.10
C ASN A 63 28.37 40.77 -62.93
N THR A 64 27.17 41.36 -63.04
CA THR A 64 26.98 42.79 -62.76
C THR A 64 26.99 43.06 -61.25
N GLU A 65 27.50 44.20 -60.80
CA GLU A 65 27.52 44.53 -59.36
C GLU A 65 26.12 44.56 -58.73
N LEU A 66 25.10 44.96 -59.50
CA LEU A 66 23.70 44.91 -59.07
C LEU A 66 23.21 43.47 -58.89
N ASN A 67 23.56 42.53 -59.76
CA ASN A 67 23.14 41.13 -59.61
C ASN A 67 23.98 40.38 -58.57
N LYS A 68 25.28 40.67 -58.44
CA LYS A 68 26.12 40.20 -57.31
C LYS A 68 25.52 40.64 -55.96
N THR A 69 25.18 41.91 -55.81
CA THR A 69 24.58 42.43 -54.57
C THR A 69 23.18 41.88 -54.30
N LYS A 70 22.31 41.73 -55.33
CA LYS A 70 21.04 40.97 -55.20
C LYS A 70 21.29 39.54 -54.68
N LYS A 71 22.19 38.78 -55.31
CA LYS A 71 22.52 37.39 -54.91
C LYS A 71 23.07 37.31 -53.49
N LEU A 72 23.94 38.23 -53.08
CA LEU A 72 24.46 38.31 -51.70
C LEU A 72 23.34 38.64 -50.69
N LEU A 73 22.38 39.50 -51.04
CA LEU A 73 21.21 39.79 -50.20
C LEU A 73 20.24 38.60 -50.12
N GLU A 74 20.03 37.87 -51.21
CA GLU A 74 19.25 36.63 -51.21
C GLU A 74 19.92 35.52 -50.39
N GLN A 75 21.24 35.35 -50.50
CA GLN A 75 22.01 34.42 -49.68
C GLN A 75 21.91 34.78 -48.19
N LYS A 76 22.04 36.07 -47.84
CA LYS A 76 21.83 36.54 -46.45
C LYS A 76 20.40 36.29 -45.96
N ARG A 77 19.38 36.54 -46.79
CA ARG A 77 17.97 36.24 -46.46
C ARG A 77 17.73 34.74 -46.25
N LYS A 78 18.26 33.89 -47.14
CA LYS A 78 18.19 32.42 -47.02
C LYS A 78 18.86 31.96 -45.72
N ALA A 79 20.10 32.37 -45.46
CA ALA A 79 20.83 32.04 -44.25
C ALA A 79 20.11 32.51 -42.96
N LEU A 80 19.49 33.70 -42.97
CA LEU A 80 18.66 34.16 -41.84
C LEU A 80 17.41 33.29 -41.66
N SER A 81 16.67 32.99 -42.74
CA SER A 81 15.49 32.11 -42.66
C SER A 81 15.82 30.68 -42.22
N GLU A 82 16.99 30.16 -42.59
CA GLU A 82 17.49 28.87 -42.09
C GLU A 82 17.84 28.93 -40.60
N LEU A 83 18.45 30.03 -40.12
CA LEU A 83 18.76 30.23 -38.70
C LEU A 83 17.48 30.43 -37.87
N GLU A 84 16.45 31.05 -38.44
CA GLU A 84 15.13 31.19 -37.81
C GLU A 84 14.38 29.86 -37.77
N ALA A 85 14.38 29.07 -38.85
CA ALA A 85 13.85 27.71 -38.84
C ALA A 85 14.57 26.82 -37.81
N LYS A 86 15.92 26.89 -37.73
CA LYS A 86 16.75 26.21 -36.72
C LYS A 86 16.59 26.78 -35.30
N ARG A 87 15.88 27.89 -35.10
CA ARG A 87 15.42 28.36 -33.77
C ARG A 87 14.04 27.79 -33.47
N GLN A 88 13.09 27.94 -34.39
CA GLN A 88 11.73 27.41 -34.27
C GLN A 88 11.71 25.90 -34.00
N GLN A 89 12.53 25.12 -34.69
CA GLN A 89 12.69 23.67 -34.46
C GLN A 89 13.12 23.36 -33.03
N ARG A 90 14.15 24.04 -32.51
CA ARG A 90 14.60 23.86 -31.12
C ARG A 90 13.59 24.36 -30.09
N ASP A 91 12.88 25.45 -30.38
CA ASP A 91 11.79 25.94 -29.54
C ASP A 91 10.60 24.98 -29.52
N GLU A 92 10.35 24.24 -30.60
CA GLU A 92 9.37 23.14 -30.63
C GLU A 92 9.86 21.89 -29.90
N GLU A 93 11.12 21.50 -30.09
CA GLU A 93 11.75 20.37 -29.39
C GLU A 93 11.71 20.59 -27.88
N MET A 94 12.17 21.74 -27.38
CA MET A 94 12.07 22.11 -25.96
C MET A 94 10.63 22.13 -25.45
N LYS A 95 9.63 22.54 -26.26
CA LYS A 95 8.21 22.46 -25.88
C LYS A 95 7.72 21.01 -25.78
N ARG A 96 8.13 20.14 -26.71
CA ARG A 96 7.80 18.70 -26.69
C ARG A 96 8.43 18.03 -25.46
N GLU A 97 9.72 18.25 -25.21
CA GLU A 97 10.43 17.76 -24.03
C GLU A 97 9.81 18.26 -22.71
N ALA A 98 9.45 19.55 -22.62
CA ALA A 98 8.79 20.11 -21.44
C ALA A 98 7.38 19.52 -21.21
N LEU A 99 6.62 19.27 -22.28
CA LEU A 99 5.33 18.59 -22.20
C LEU A 99 5.50 17.12 -21.80
N GLU A 100 6.49 16.41 -22.33
CA GLU A 100 6.81 15.05 -21.90
C GLU A 100 7.27 15.00 -20.44
N ALA A 101 8.15 15.88 -19.99
CA ALA A 101 8.59 15.97 -18.61
C ALA A 101 7.39 16.24 -17.67
N ARG A 102 6.50 17.17 -18.04
CA ARG A 102 5.25 17.44 -17.33
C ARG A 102 4.35 16.21 -17.28
N ASN A 103 4.16 15.50 -18.40
CA ASN A 103 3.33 14.30 -18.46
C ASN A 103 3.92 13.16 -17.60
N ARG A 104 5.23 12.93 -17.65
CA ARG A 104 5.95 11.97 -16.79
C ARG A 104 5.79 12.31 -15.30
N ILE A 105 5.73 13.59 -14.92
CA ILE A 105 5.44 14.02 -13.54
C ILE A 105 3.97 13.76 -13.18
N ILE A 106 3.02 14.10 -14.06
CA ILE A 106 1.59 13.85 -13.86
C ILE A 106 1.32 12.35 -13.71
N GLU A 107 1.89 11.50 -14.56
CA GLU A 107 1.77 10.05 -14.46
C GLU A 107 2.29 9.49 -13.14
N LYS A 108 3.47 9.95 -12.68
CA LYS A 108 4.02 9.56 -11.37
C LYS A 108 3.07 9.96 -10.25
N ALA A 109 2.54 11.18 -10.28
CA ALA A 109 1.58 11.66 -9.29
C ALA A 109 0.25 10.87 -9.34
N CYS A 110 -0.22 10.46 -10.52
CA CYS A 110 -1.42 9.63 -10.66
C CYS A 110 -1.20 8.21 -10.13
N LYS A 111 -0.04 7.60 -10.43
CA LYS A 111 0.36 6.27 -9.91
C LYS A 111 0.45 6.28 -8.38
N LEU A 112 1.15 7.26 -7.79
CA LEU A 112 1.23 7.44 -6.34
C LEU A 112 -0.17 7.63 -5.72
N LYS A 113 -1.01 8.52 -6.27
CA LYS A 113 -2.40 8.69 -5.79
C LYS A 113 -3.23 7.40 -5.89
N PHE A 114 -3.07 6.61 -6.93
CA PHE A 114 -3.76 5.33 -7.09
C PHE A 114 -3.29 4.31 -6.04
N GLU A 115 -1.98 4.21 -5.81
CA GLU A 115 -1.36 3.34 -4.80
C GLU A 115 -1.68 3.78 -3.36
N GLU A 116 -1.86 5.08 -3.12
CA GLU A 116 -2.21 5.66 -1.83
C GLU A 116 -3.68 5.45 -1.43
N ARG A 117 -4.60 5.16 -2.36
CA ARG A 117 -6.01 4.87 -2.04
C ARG A 117 -6.11 3.62 -1.14
N ASP A 118 -6.88 3.71 -0.05
CA ASP A 118 -7.03 2.61 0.91
C ASP A 118 -7.65 1.33 0.32
N ALA A 119 -8.48 1.49 -0.72
CA ALA A 119 -9.00 0.37 -1.51
C ALA A 119 -7.88 -0.39 -2.23
N THR A 120 -6.95 0.33 -2.88
CA THR A 120 -5.78 -0.23 -3.55
C THR A 120 -4.83 -0.88 -2.55
N LYS A 121 -4.53 -0.21 -1.42
CA LYS A 121 -3.76 -0.79 -0.32
C LYS A 121 -4.38 -2.10 0.22
N THR A 122 -5.71 -2.14 0.34
CA THR A 122 -6.43 -3.34 0.78
C THR A 122 -6.36 -4.46 -0.26
N PHE A 123 -6.48 -4.14 -1.55
CA PHE A 123 -6.31 -5.10 -2.63
C PHE A 123 -4.87 -5.62 -2.73
N TYR A 124 -3.84 -4.77 -2.57
CA TYR A 124 -2.44 -5.20 -2.53
C TYR A 124 -2.15 -6.19 -1.40
N ARG A 125 -2.70 -5.97 -0.20
CA ARG A 125 -2.62 -6.94 0.91
C ARG A 125 -3.26 -8.27 0.53
N ALA A 126 -4.43 -8.26 -0.11
CA ALA A 126 -5.07 -9.48 -0.62
C ALA A 126 -4.27 -10.18 -1.75
N LEU A 127 -3.52 -9.41 -2.55
CA LEU A 127 -2.63 -9.93 -3.59
C LEU A 127 -1.41 -10.62 -2.97
N GLN A 128 -0.78 -10.02 -1.96
CA GLN A 128 0.26 -10.66 -1.14
C GLN A 128 -0.27 -11.94 -0.47
N HIS A 129 -1.47 -11.92 0.12
CA HIS A 129 -2.08 -13.14 0.66
C HIS A 129 -2.30 -14.23 -0.42
N SER A 130 -2.64 -13.87 -1.66
CA SER A 130 -2.76 -14.84 -2.77
C SER A 130 -1.43 -15.51 -3.15
N GLU A 131 -0.30 -14.85 -2.87
CA GLU A 131 1.04 -15.38 -3.10
C GLU A 131 1.47 -16.28 -1.93
N VAL A 132 1.31 -15.81 -0.69
CA VAL A 132 1.54 -16.59 0.54
C VAL A 132 0.72 -17.89 0.56
N PHE A 133 -0.52 -17.90 0.09
CA PHE A 133 -1.30 -19.14 -0.01
C PHE A 133 -0.74 -20.12 -1.06
N LYS A 134 -0.13 -19.64 -2.15
CA LYS A 134 0.55 -20.51 -3.13
C LYS A 134 1.83 -21.10 -2.54
N GLU A 135 2.65 -20.26 -1.91
CA GLU A 135 3.86 -20.68 -1.19
C GLU A 135 3.51 -21.72 -0.12
N ARG A 136 2.44 -21.50 0.64
CA ARG A 136 1.99 -22.46 1.65
C ARG A 136 1.53 -23.78 1.06
N ALA A 137 0.86 -23.78 -0.09
CA ALA A 137 0.52 -25.02 -0.80
C ALA A 137 1.76 -25.78 -1.30
N ILE A 138 2.81 -25.08 -1.72
CA ILE A 138 4.11 -25.69 -2.09
C ILE A 138 4.81 -26.26 -0.85
N GLN A 139 4.84 -25.52 0.26
CA GLN A 139 5.38 -25.98 1.55
C GLN A 139 4.67 -27.24 2.06
N LEU A 140 3.33 -27.33 1.93
CA LEU A 140 2.58 -28.51 2.34
C LEU A 140 3.00 -29.75 1.54
N LYS A 141 3.00 -29.65 0.19
CA LYS A 141 3.47 -30.74 -0.69
C LYS A 141 4.92 -31.17 -0.42
N PHE A 142 5.80 -30.21 -0.15
CA PHE A 142 7.19 -30.51 0.23
C PHE A 142 7.27 -31.27 1.57
N ASN A 143 6.51 -30.83 2.58
CA ASN A 143 6.45 -31.50 3.88
C ASN A 143 5.78 -32.88 3.82
N GLU A 144 4.84 -33.09 2.90
CA GLU A 144 4.23 -34.40 2.62
C GLU A 144 5.27 -35.35 2.02
N ALA A 145 5.98 -34.95 0.95
CA ALA A 145 7.05 -35.75 0.35
C ALA A 145 8.21 -36.04 1.33
N GLU A 146 8.57 -35.10 2.22
CA GLU A 146 9.57 -35.33 3.27
C GLU A 146 9.08 -36.29 4.38
N ARG A 147 7.77 -36.40 4.62
CA ARG A 147 7.22 -37.44 5.50
C ARG A 147 7.24 -38.80 4.82
N GLU A 148 6.86 -38.88 3.55
CA GLU A 148 6.90 -40.12 2.77
C GLU A 148 8.32 -40.72 2.72
N LYS A 149 9.34 -39.90 2.45
CA LYS A 149 10.76 -40.32 2.51
C LYS A 149 11.19 -40.83 3.88
N LYS A 150 10.66 -40.25 4.97
CA LYS A 150 10.97 -40.71 6.33
C LYS A 150 10.31 -42.06 6.60
N MET A 151 9.01 -42.19 6.31
CA MET A 151 8.30 -43.48 6.40
C MET A 151 8.99 -44.58 5.57
N GLN A 152 9.52 -44.26 4.39
CA GLN A 152 10.31 -45.20 3.57
C GLN A 152 11.60 -45.62 4.28
N LYS A 153 12.39 -44.69 4.82
CA LYS A 153 13.61 -45.00 5.58
C LYS A 153 13.34 -45.76 6.88
N ASP A 154 12.26 -45.43 7.57
CA ASP A 154 11.84 -46.11 8.79
C ASP A 154 11.43 -47.58 8.47
N LEU A 155 10.77 -47.81 7.33
CA LEU A 155 10.47 -49.14 6.80
C LEU A 155 11.73 -49.91 6.35
N GLU A 156 12.69 -49.25 5.69
CA GLU A 156 13.98 -49.83 5.31
C GLU A 156 14.76 -50.28 6.57
N THR A 157 14.88 -49.39 7.55
CA THR A 157 15.54 -49.66 8.84
C THR A 157 14.86 -50.81 9.59
N ALA A 158 13.52 -50.86 9.60
CA ALA A 158 12.78 -51.97 10.20
C ALA A 158 12.98 -53.30 9.44
N GLN A 159 13.15 -53.28 8.11
CA GLN A 159 13.49 -54.48 7.35
C GLN A 159 14.93 -54.95 7.64
N GLU A 160 15.88 -54.03 7.82
CA GLU A 160 17.26 -54.37 8.21
C GLU A 160 17.32 -55.00 9.60
N GLN A 161 16.66 -54.40 10.59
CA GLN A 161 16.56 -54.95 11.95
C GLN A 161 15.89 -56.34 11.97
N ASN A 162 14.86 -56.57 11.15
CA ASN A 162 14.24 -57.89 11.01
C ASN A 162 15.20 -58.92 10.38
N LYS A 163 15.95 -58.55 9.34
CA LYS A 163 16.98 -59.40 8.73
C LYS A 163 18.08 -59.74 9.74
N GLU A 164 18.56 -58.77 10.50
CA GLU A 164 19.57 -58.98 11.54
C GLU A 164 19.05 -59.91 12.65
N ALA A 165 17.81 -59.73 13.10
CA ALA A 165 17.17 -60.62 14.06
C ALA A 165 17.01 -62.06 13.52
N GLU A 166 16.75 -62.25 12.22
CA GLU A 166 16.77 -63.57 11.59
C GLU A 166 18.17 -64.18 11.53
N TRP A 167 19.19 -63.40 11.16
CA TRP A 167 20.59 -63.84 11.16
C TRP A 167 21.05 -64.27 12.57
N TYR A 168 20.71 -63.49 13.59
CA TYR A 168 21.00 -63.82 14.99
C TYR A 168 20.29 -65.11 15.45
N ARG A 169 19.02 -65.31 15.04
CA ARG A 169 18.28 -66.56 15.31
C ARG A 169 18.95 -67.76 14.64
N LYS A 170 19.37 -67.64 13.37
CA LYS A 170 20.12 -68.68 12.65
C LYS A 170 21.44 -69.00 13.36
N HIS A 171 22.26 -67.99 13.64
CA HIS A 171 23.54 -68.16 14.34
C HIS A 171 23.38 -68.88 15.69
N LYS A 172 22.36 -68.55 16.49
CA LYS A 172 22.09 -69.25 17.76
C LYS A 172 21.61 -70.69 17.60
N VAL A 173 20.95 -71.03 16.49
CA VAL A 173 20.63 -72.44 16.17
C VAL A 173 21.92 -73.17 15.78
N ASP A 174 22.76 -72.57 14.95
CA ASP A 174 24.03 -73.16 14.48
C ASP A 174 25.02 -73.36 15.63
N GLU A 175 25.16 -72.39 16.54
CA GLU A 175 25.94 -72.54 17.79
C GLU A 175 25.38 -73.65 18.68
N LYS A 176 24.06 -73.79 18.77
CA LYS A 176 23.43 -74.85 19.56
C LYS A 176 23.63 -76.23 18.92
N GLN A 177 23.65 -76.32 17.60
CA GLN A 177 24.01 -77.54 16.86
C GLN A 177 25.46 -77.92 17.11
N LYS A 178 26.42 -77.02 16.86
CA LYS A 178 27.86 -77.21 17.13
C LYS A 178 28.13 -77.62 18.58
N ASN A 179 27.47 -76.98 19.56
CA ASN A 179 27.59 -77.35 20.97
C ASN A 179 26.98 -78.72 21.30
N ASN A 180 25.93 -79.15 20.59
CA ASN A 180 25.36 -80.50 20.74
C ASN A 180 26.25 -81.57 20.08
N GLU A 181 26.89 -81.26 18.95
CA GLU A 181 27.88 -82.11 18.28
C GLU A 181 29.13 -82.29 19.16
N LEU A 182 29.66 -81.20 19.73
CA LEU A 182 30.75 -81.24 20.71
C LEU A 182 30.38 -81.99 22.01
N LYS A 183 29.10 -82.04 22.39
CA LYS A 183 28.63 -82.88 23.49
C LYS A 183 28.53 -84.36 23.10
N ARG A 184 28.09 -84.67 21.87
CA ARG A 184 28.05 -86.04 21.34
C ARG A 184 29.45 -86.64 21.22
N SER A 185 30.39 -85.93 20.59
CA SER A 185 31.77 -86.42 20.46
C SER A 185 32.47 -86.60 21.81
N LYS A 186 32.24 -85.71 22.79
CA LYS A 186 32.71 -85.91 24.17
C LYS A 186 32.06 -87.12 24.86
N ALA A 187 30.75 -87.35 24.65
CA ALA A 187 30.08 -88.54 25.18
C ALA A 187 30.60 -89.83 24.51
N GLU A 188 30.89 -89.82 23.21
CA GLU A 188 31.50 -90.94 22.49
C GLU A 188 32.92 -91.25 22.98
N ILE A 189 33.71 -90.23 23.33
CA ILE A 189 35.03 -90.41 23.97
C ILE A 189 34.87 -91.04 25.35
N LEU A 190 33.99 -90.50 26.21
CA LEU A 190 33.72 -91.06 27.54
C LEU A 190 33.19 -92.51 27.47
N LEU A 191 32.39 -92.86 26.45
CA LEU A 191 31.93 -94.24 26.22
C LEU A 191 33.04 -95.18 25.76
N LYS A 192 34.09 -94.68 25.09
CA LYS A 192 35.30 -95.47 24.79
C LYS A 192 36.13 -95.68 26.06
N GLU A 193 36.40 -94.60 26.82
CA GLU A 193 37.11 -94.69 28.10
C GLU A 193 36.44 -95.65 29.09
N LEU A 194 35.09 -95.67 29.14
CA LEU A 194 34.36 -96.60 30.00
C LEU A 194 34.50 -98.06 29.54
N LYS A 195 34.49 -98.34 28.23
CA LYS A 195 34.75 -99.68 27.71
C LYS A 195 36.18 -100.13 27.99
N GLU A 196 37.17 -99.28 27.77
CA GLU A 196 38.56 -99.55 28.12
C GLU A 196 38.76 -99.86 29.62
N ARG A 197 37.93 -99.27 30.51
CA ARG A 197 37.90 -99.60 31.96
C ARG A 197 37.10 -100.87 32.29
N GLU A 198 36.22 -101.34 31.41
CA GLU A 198 35.55 -102.64 31.55
C GLU A 198 36.40 -103.79 31.02
N ASP A 199 37.11 -103.56 29.92
CA ASP A 199 38.08 -104.51 29.34
C ASP A 199 39.24 -104.72 30.33
N LYS A 200 39.88 -103.65 30.83
CA LYS A 200 40.94 -103.75 31.87
C LYS A 200 40.49 -104.49 33.13
N ARG A 201 39.27 -104.25 33.62
CA ARG A 201 38.74 -104.98 34.80
C ARG A 201 38.48 -106.46 34.51
N ARG A 202 38.14 -106.82 33.26
CA ARG A 202 38.06 -108.23 32.84
C ARG A 202 39.45 -108.86 32.77
N ASP A 203 40.45 -108.15 32.22
CA ASP A 203 41.84 -108.60 32.15
C ASP A 203 42.43 -108.84 33.57
N GLU A 204 42.24 -107.88 34.48
CA GLU A 204 42.59 -107.98 35.92
C GLU A 204 41.91 -109.19 36.59
N GLN A 205 40.61 -109.41 36.31
CA GLN A 205 39.86 -110.53 36.88
C GLN A 205 40.33 -111.89 36.33
N THR A 206 40.70 -111.99 35.05
CA THR A 206 41.33 -113.20 34.51
C THR A 206 42.70 -113.47 35.14
N ALA A 207 43.56 -112.45 35.27
CA ALA A 207 44.87 -112.60 35.90
C ALA A 207 44.76 -113.09 37.36
N SER A 208 43.80 -112.56 38.13
CA SER A 208 43.53 -113.01 39.50
C SER A 208 42.99 -114.46 39.55
N CYS A 209 42.21 -114.89 38.56
CA CYS A 209 41.75 -116.28 38.46
C CYS A 209 42.87 -117.25 38.05
N GLU A 210 43.91 -116.76 37.35
CA GLU A 210 45.07 -117.56 36.95
C GLU A 210 46.08 -117.68 38.10
N SER A 211 46.37 -116.60 38.83
CA SER A 211 47.23 -116.67 40.02
C SER A 211 46.68 -117.61 41.09
N GLY A 212 45.36 -117.54 41.37
CA GLY A 212 44.70 -118.41 42.34
C GLY A 212 44.74 -119.89 41.98
N LYS A 213 44.78 -120.25 40.68
CA LYS A 213 44.98 -121.65 40.26
C LYS A 213 46.38 -122.15 40.57
N VAL A 214 47.40 -121.31 40.35
CA VAL A 214 48.81 -121.66 40.61
C VAL A 214 49.08 -121.80 42.11
N GLU A 215 48.45 -120.98 42.95
CA GLU A 215 48.56 -121.11 44.41
C GLU A 215 47.90 -122.39 44.94
N LEU A 216 46.71 -122.75 44.43
CA LEU A 216 46.03 -123.99 44.80
C LEU A 216 46.81 -125.26 44.42
N GLN A 217 47.62 -125.23 43.36
CA GLN A 217 48.49 -126.36 43.00
C GLN A 217 49.61 -126.56 44.02
N LYS A 218 50.29 -125.49 44.44
CA LYS A 218 51.37 -125.56 45.44
C LYS A 218 50.89 -126.10 46.79
N ILE A 219 49.71 -125.66 47.23
CA ILE A 219 49.09 -126.13 48.49
C ILE A 219 48.81 -127.65 48.43
N ALA A 220 48.49 -128.21 47.25
CA ALA A 220 48.32 -129.65 47.10
C ALA A 220 49.64 -130.42 47.21
N GLU A 221 50.73 -129.88 46.66
CA GLU A 221 52.08 -130.46 46.72
C GLU A 221 52.62 -130.48 48.17
N GLU A 222 52.47 -129.38 48.91
CA GLU A 222 52.87 -129.29 50.33
C GLU A 222 52.14 -130.32 51.24
N ILE A 223 50.90 -130.67 50.91
CA ILE A 223 50.08 -131.63 51.66
C ILE A 223 50.55 -133.07 51.47
N GLU A 224 51.16 -133.44 50.33
CA GLU A 224 51.76 -134.77 50.16
C GLU A 224 53.08 -134.88 50.95
N GLU A 225 53.98 -133.90 50.85
CA GLU A 225 55.24 -133.89 51.63
C GLU A 225 55.00 -134.01 53.14
N ALA A 226 53.97 -133.35 53.67
CA ALA A 226 53.61 -133.40 55.09
C ALA A 226 53.21 -134.82 55.55
N ARG A 227 52.58 -135.61 54.66
CA ARG A 227 52.13 -136.99 54.98
C ARG A 227 53.28 -137.97 55.06
N GLU A 228 54.29 -137.83 54.18
CA GLU A 228 55.46 -138.70 54.21
C GLU A 228 56.30 -138.48 55.48
N LYS A 229 56.51 -137.22 55.87
CA LYS A 229 57.27 -136.84 57.07
C LYS A 229 56.62 -137.40 58.35
N ALA A 230 55.30 -137.25 58.49
CA ALA A 230 54.55 -137.79 59.63
C ALA A 230 54.65 -139.32 59.76
N ALA A 231 54.70 -140.05 58.63
CA ALA A 231 54.82 -141.51 58.62
C ALA A 231 56.21 -142.02 59.10
N ALA A 232 57.26 -141.20 58.97
CA ALA A 232 58.60 -141.50 59.48
C ALA A 232 58.70 -141.25 60.99
N GLU A 233 58.22 -140.10 61.47
CA GLU A 233 58.27 -139.71 62.88
C GLU A 233 57.51 -140.69 63.80
N ALA A 234 56.36 -141.19 63.34
CA ALA A 234 55.55 -142.18 64.05
C ALA A 234 56.29 -143.50 64.37
N ARG A 235 57.37 -143.83 63.65
CA ARG A 235 58.23 -144.99 63.95
C ARG A 235 59.20 -144.68 65.08
N LEU A 236 59.90 -143.54 64.99
CA LEU A 236 60.88 -143.08 65.98
C LEU A 236 60.25 -142.78 67.35
N ALA A 237 59.03 -142.22 67.37
CA ALA A 237 58.29 -141.97 68.60
C ALA A 237 58.02 -143.24 69.41
N LYS A 238 57.84 -144.38 68.73
CA LYS A 238 57.52 -145.67 69.35
C LYS A 238 58.72 -146.31 70.05
N GLU A 239 59.95 -146.00 69.61
CA GLU A 239 61.20 -146.42 70.26
C GLU A 239 61.55 -145.52 71.45
N LYS A 240 61.27 -144.21 71.37
CA LYS A 240 61.47 -143.27 72.50
C LYS A 240 60.62 -143.63 73.71
N LEU A 241 59.32 -143.90 73.50
CA LEU A 241 58.38 -144.18 74.59
C LEU A 241 58.78 -145.39 75.46
N GLN A 242 59.59 -146.32 74.92
CA GLN A 242 60.12 -147.46 75.68
C GLN A 242 61.29 -147.09 76.62
N LYS A 243 61.96 -145.95 76.41
CA LYS A 243 62.99 -145.41 77.31
C LYS A 243 62.39 -144.47 78.35
N ASP A 244 61.49 -143.59 77.93
CA ASP A 244 60.93 -142.53 78.78
C ASP A 244 60.17 -143.10 80.01
N ILE A 245 59.67 -144.33 79.94
CA ILE A 245 59.03 -145.06 81.06
C ILE A 245 60.04 -145.47 82.16
N GLU A 246 61.30 -145.72 81.79
CA GLU A 246 62.37 -146.07 82.74
C GLU A 246 62.82 -144.83 83.51
N ASP A 247 63.06 -143.71 82.80
CA ASP A 247 63.57 -142.45 83.37
C ASP A 247 62.55 -141.72 84.26
N ASN A 248 61.25 -141.78 83.93
CA ASN A 248 60.22 -141.01 84.67
C ASN A 248 59.99 -141.51 86.11
N ARG A 249 60.57 -142.66 86.49
CA ARG A 249 60.66 -143.11 87.90
C ARG A 249 61.63 -142.28 88.75
N ILE A 250 62.48 -141.46 88.14
CA ILE A 250 63.54 -140.69 88.80
C ILE A 250 63.09 -139.24 89.11
N MET A 251 62.20 -138.66 88.30
CA MET A 251 61.88 -137.22 88.33
C MET A 251 60.90 -136.76 89.43
N ILE A 252 60.18 -137.68 90.08
CA ILE A 252 59.10 -137.32 91.03
C ILE A 252 59.63 -136.80 92.39
N THR A 253 60.93 -136.88 92.66
CA THR A 253 61.54 -136.63 93.98
C THR A 253 62.08 -135.20 94.20
N SER A 254 61.64 -134.18 93.45
CA SER A 254 62.38 -132.89 93.37
C SER A 254 61.58 -131.56 93.23
N GLY A 255 60.26 -131.50 93.46
CA GLY A 255 59.40 -130.47 92.83
C GLY A 255 58.68 -129.34 93.62
N ASP A 256 58.94 -129.07 94.90
CA ASP A 256 58.01 -128.28 95.76
C ASP A 256 58.27 -126.72 95.84
N ASP A 257 57.61 -125.87 95.02
CA ASP A 257 58.01 -124.47 94.60
C ASP A 257 57.05 -123.23 94.95
N VAL A 258 57.26 -121.99 94.40
CA VAL A 258 56.78 -120.60 94.81
C VAL A 258 55.63 -119.89 93.99
N ARG A 259 55.25 -118.59 94.25
CA ARG A 259 53.83 -118.10 94.14
C ARG A 259 53.40 -116.60 93.86
N GLU A 260 54.23 -115.59 93.58
CA GLU A 260 53.97 -114.15 93.90
C GLU A 260 53.27 -113.20 92.83
N THR A 261 53.03 -111.88 93.12
CA THR A 261 52.06 -110.92 92.44
C THR A 261 52.49 -109.41 92.30
N GLU A 262 51.72 -108.50 91.62
CA GLU A 262 52.30 -107.28 90.92
C GLU A 262 51.60 -105.85 90.87
N GLU A 263 50.28 -105.61 91.07
CA GLU A 263 49.47 -104.48 90.47
C GLU A 263 49.56 -102.98 91.00
N TRP A 264 49.11 -101.94 90.21
CA TRP A 264 49.12 -100.47 90.55
C TRP A 264 48.10 -99.49 89.82
N GLU A 265 48.17 -98.14 89.98
CA GLU A 265 47.11 -97.09 89.72
C GLU A 265 47.52 -95.74 88.96
N GLU A 266 46.58 -94.82 88.59
CA GLU A 266 46.79 -93.49 87.89
C GLU A 266 45.65 -92.39 88.13
N ASP A 267 45.79 -91.10 87.73
CA ASP A 267 44.87 -89.93 88.03
C ASP A 267 44.86 -88.71 87.01
N MET A 268 43.92 -87.73 87.18
CA MET A 268 44.02 -86.24 86.98
C MET A 268 43.30 -85.50 85.78
N VAL A 269 43.43 -84.14 85.71
CA VAL A 269 43.05 -83.11 84.66
C VAL A 269 41.83 -82.17 84.93
N THR A 270 41.86 -80.88 84.48
CA THR A 270 40.83 -79.80 84.69
C THR A 270 40.71 -78.75 83.52
N THR A 271 39.77 -77.77 83.56
CA THR A 271 39.46 -76.78 82.45
C THR A 271 38.94 -75.38 82.92
N ILE A 272 38.76 -74.37 82.02
CA ILE A 272 38.38 -72.94 82.32
C ILE A 272 37.74 -72.15 81.11
N MET A 273 36.97 -71.04 81.32
CA MET A 273 36.44 -70.14 80.25
C MET A 273 36.02 -68.69 80.71
N ALA A 274 35.55 -67.78 79.81
CA ALA A 274 35.25 -66.33 80.08
C ALA A 274 34.17 -65.64 79.15
N GLU A 275 33.81 -64.36 79.39
CA GLU A 275 32.61 -63.64 78.82
C GLU A 275 32.82 -62.61 77.68
N THR A 276 33.77 -61.69 77.82
CA THR A 276 33.56 -60.22 77.57
C THR A 276 32.97 -59.79 76.21
N LYS A 277 31.74 -59.23 76.18
CA LYS A 277 31.01 -58.83 74.94
C LYS A 277 30.18 -57.51 74.98
N LYS A 278 30.54 -56.48 75.78
CA LYS A 278 29.56 -55.52 76.36
C LYS A 278 29.33 -54.08 75.79
N THR A 279 29.89 -53.61 74.67
CA THR A 279 30.15 -52.15 74.48
C THR A 279 29.33 -51.27 73.48
N LEU A 280 28.50 -51.80 72.57
CA LEU A 280 28.25 -51.14 71.25
C LEU A 280 27.06 -50.12 71.10
N ALA A 281 26.57 -49.46 72.15
CA ALA A 281 25.14 -49.03 72.21
C ALA A 281 24.71 -47.55 71.94
N ARG A 282 25.57 -46.58 71.57
CA ARG A 282 25.28 -45.12 71.86
C ARG A 282 24.99 -44.12 70.71
N ALA A 283 24.96 -44.50 69.42
CA ALA A 283 25.23 -43.53 68.33
C ALA A 283 24.08 -42.79 67.60
N ARG A 284 22.77 -43.01 67.88
CA ARG A 284 21.67 -42.68 66.92
C ARG A 284 20.67 -41.57 67.32
N ARG A 285 21.10 -40.45 67.92
CA ARG A 285 20.20 -39.54 68.68
C ARG A 285 20.15 -38.06 68.22
N LEU A 286 20.29 -37.72 66.92
CA LEU A 286 20.67 -36.34 66.52
C LEU A 286 20.09 -35.66 65.25
N LYS A 287 19.10 -36.21 64.53
CA LYS A 287 18.40 -35.44 63.46
C LYS A 287 16.88 -35.53 63.54
N GLU A 288 16.34 -34.65 64.39
CA GLU A 288 14.92 -34.43 64.67
C GLU A 288 14.52 -32.97 64.34
N ILE A 289 15.36 -32.26 63.56
CA ILE A 289 15.30 -30.81 63.33
C ILE A 289 15.39 -30.53 61.82
N GLU A 290 14.24 -30.37 61.16
CA GLU A 290 14.06 -29.68 59.85
C GLU A 290 12.56 -29.55 59.45
N LEU A 291 11.63 -29.53 60.43
CA LEU A 291 10.17 -29.40 60.23
C LEU A 291 9.71 -27.92 60.17
N MET A 292 9.89 -27.23 59.04
CA MET A 292 9.66 -25.77 58.94
C MET A 292 9.02 -25.25 57.62
N GLU A 293 8.14 -26.03 56.95
CA GLU A 293 7.43 -25.60 55.71
C GLU A 293 5.89 -25.68 55.78
N VAL A 294 5.29 -25.41 56.95
CA VAL A 294 3.82 -25.47 57.16
C VAL A 294 3.30 -24.12 57.69
N LYS A 295 2.39 -23.44 56.96
CA LYS A 295 2.07 -22.03 57.25
C LYS A 295 2.44 -21.06 56.10
N GLN A 296 1.97 -21.11 54.85
CA GLN A 296 0.61 -21.09 54.27
C GLN A 296 -0.25 -19.86 54.69
N LEU A 297 -1.02 -19.33 53.72
CA LEU A 297 -2.13 -18.37 53.86
C LEU A 297 -1.82 -16.89 54.21
N ALA A 298 -1.79 -16.05 53.17
CA ALA A 298 -2.28 -14.67 53.24
C ALA A 298 -2.96 -14.30 51.91
N LEU A 299 -4.30 -14.49 51.89
CA LEU A 299 -5.34 -13.70 51.21
C LEU A 299 -5.01 -13.08 49.83
N GLU A 300 -5.69 -13.44 48.74
CA GLU A 300 -7.14 -13.23 48.51
C GLU A 300 -7.66 -11.86 48.97
N GLU A 301 -7.46 -10.80 48.17
CA GLU A 301 -8.41 -9.69 48.17
C GLU A 301 -8.48 -8.90 46.85
N MET A 302 -9.61 -8.21 46.65
CA MET A 302 -9.88 -7.15 45.68
C MET A 302 -9.74 -7.46 44.17
N ARG A 303 -10.73 -8.25 43.70
CA ARG A 303 -11.22 -8.27 42.32
C ARG A 303 -11.74 -6.90 41.82
N THR A 304 -11.28 -6.50 40.63
CA THR A 304 -12.06 -5.93 39.48
C THR A 304 -12.54 -4.45 39.38
N LYS A 305 -12.41 -3.92 38.13
CA LYS A 305 -13.23 -2.91 37.40
C LYS A 305 -13.13 -1.40 37.74
N SER A 306 -13.55 -0.43 36.89
CA SER A 306 -13.48 -0.23 35.40
C SER A 306 -14.10 1.13 34.95
N ALA A 307 -13.29 2.03 34.36
CA ALA A 307 -13.60 3.05 33.30
C ALA A 307 -14.67 4.19 33.45
N ALA A 308 -14.41 5.29 32.70
CA ALA A 308 -15.34 6.30 32.10
C ALA A 308 -15.66 7.69 32.79
N TRP A 309 -16.04 8.66 31.94
CA TRP A 309 -16.39 10.11 32.05
C TRP A 309 -17.34 10.45 30.83
N PRO A 310 -17.89 11.67 30.52
CA PRO A 310 -18.06 13.00 31.18
C PRO A 310 -19.53 13.61 31.07
N THR A 311 -19.75 14.94 31.25
CA THR A 311 -20.72 15.91 30.56
C THR A 311 -21.35 17.04 31.47
N LYS A 312 -21.96 18.17 30.94
CA LYS A 312 -22.57 19.38 31.62
C LYS A 312 -23.75 20.02 30.76
N GLN A 313 -24.44 21.19 30.90
CA GLN A 313 -24.43 22.47 31.71
C GLN A 313 -25.70 23.39 31.45
N ASN A 314 -25.92 24.53 32.20
CA ASN A 314 -26.57 25.87 31.84
C ASN A 314 -27.85 26.40 32.63
N GLY A 315 -28.13 27.74 32.67
CA GLY A 315 -29.41 28.45 33.09
C GLY A 315 -29.36 29.97 33.58
N TRP A 316 -30.37 30.88 33.33
CA TRP A 316 -30.52 32.35 33.72
C TRP A 316 -31.91 33.08 33.30
N ALA A 317 -32.48 34.18 33.94
CA ALA A 317 -33.52 35.22 33.42
C ALA A 317 -34.20 36.37 34.39
N GLU A 318 -34.91 37.46 33.86
CA GLU A 318 -36.10 38.39 34.34
C GLU A 318 -36.08 40.05 34.46
N SER A 319 -37.19 40.94 34.47
CA SER A 319 -37.27 42.50 34.08
C SER A 319 -38.43 43.66 34.43
N ASP A 320 -38.46 44.99 33.84
CA ASP A 320 -39.46 46.25 33.62
C ASP A 320 -39.53 47.74 34.40
N VAL A 321 -40.16 49.04 34.25
CA VAL A 321 -41.09 50.09 33.44
C VAL A 321 -41.29 51.65 34.09
N LEU A 322 -41.95 52.92 33.82
CA LEU A 322 -42.37 54.11 32.81
C LEU A 322 -43.00 55.58 33.36
N ASP A 323 -43.30 56.79 32.65
CA ASP A 323 -43.80 58.27 33.10
C ASP A 323 -44.43 59.51 32.13
N ALA A 324 -45.02 60.77 32.52
CA ALA A 324 -45.57 62.07 31.70
C ALA A 324 -46.13 63.54 32.31
N VAL A 325 -46.38 64.77 31.59
CA VAL A 325 -46.88 66.25 32.03
C VAL A 325 -47.53 67.46 31.05
N GLU A 326 -48.09 68.73 31.44
CA GLU A 326 -48.69 69.98 30.61
C GLU A 326 -49.15 71.48 31.26
N ALA A 327 -49.40 72.72 30.58
CA ALA A 327 -50.32 74.02 30.88
C ALA A 327 -50.15 75.58 30.27
N GLN A 328 -51.17 76.60 30.14
CA GLN A 328 -51.08 78.16 29.82
C GLN A 328 -52.28 79.34 29.96
N GLU A 329 -52.20 80.70 29.52
CA GLU A 329 -53.11 82.00 29.80
C GLU A 329 -53.32 83.32 28.80
N LYS A 330 -54.07 84.53 29.06
CA LYS A 330 -54.06 86.03 28.46
C LYS A 330 -55.27 87.16 28.62
N ARG A 331 -55.22 88.56 28.28
CA ARG A 331 -56.32 89.73 28.33
C ARG A 331 -56.13 91.33 27.85
N TYR A 332 -57.20 92.24 27.64
CA TYR A 332 -57.48 93.81 27.76
C TYR A 332 -57.63 95.01 26.62
N ARG A 333 -58.34 96.23 26.80
CA ARG A 333 -58.50 97.56 25.90
C ARG A 333 -59.24 98.94 26.41
N GLU A 334 -59.20 100.21 25.79
CA GLU A 334 -60.10 101.52 25.97
C GLU A 334 -59.92 102.89 25.06
N VAL A 335 -60.81 104.00 25.03
CA VAL A 335 -60.65 105.58 24.76
C VAL A 335 -61.78 106.56 24.04
N GLU A 336 -61.86 107.97 24.19
CA GLU A 336 -62.86 109.03 23.58
C GLU A 336 -62.59 110.65 23.64
N ARG A 337 -63.12 111.65 22.76
CA ARG A 337 -63.26 113.22 22.91
C ARG A 337 -63.99 114.20 21.81
N LYS A 338 -64.20 115.59 21.98
CA LYS A 338 -65.02 116.63 21.11
C LYS A 338 -64.87 118.26 21.22
N ASN A 339 -65.31 119.22 20.27
CA ASN A 339 -65.26 120.78 20.30
C ASN A 339 -66.20 121.78 19.37
N ARG A 340 -66.13 123.19 19.33
CA ARG A 340 -67.07 124.28 18.67
C ARG A 340 -66.59 125.72 18.00
N GLU A 341 -67.34 126.90 18.06
CA GLU A 341 -67.59 128.19 17.22
C GLU A 341 -66.57 128.82 16.22
N LEU A 342 -65.30 128.43 16.23
CA LEU A 342 -64.26 128.83 15.25
C LEU A 342 -64.56 128.38 13.79
N ALA A 343 -65.78 127.89 13.52
CA ALA A 343 -66.18 127.22 12.28
C ALA A 343 -66.29 128.16 11.07
N ASN A 344 -67.04 129.26 11.13
CA ASN A 344 -67.60 129.81 9.88
C ASN A 344 -66.58 130.48 8.95
N ARG A 345 -65.59 131.23 9.46
CA ARG A 345 -64.46 131.70 8.61
C ARG A 345 -63.39 130.64 8.36
N ARG A 346 -63.44 129.49 9.04
CA ARG A 346 -62.76 128.30 8.51
C ARG A 346 -63.48 127.85 7.24
N ILE A 347 -64.82 127.77 7.18
CA ILE A 347 -65.59 127.16 6.07
C ILE A 347 -65.07 127.56 4.68
N GLU A 348 -64.98 128.84 4.31
CA GLU A 348 -64.59 129.25 2.93
C GLU A 348 -63.13 128.91 2.58
N HIS A 349 -62.18 129.20 3.49
CA HIS A 349 -60.79 128.75 3.33
C HIS A 349 -60.67 127.22 3.38
N VAL A 350 -61.57 126.55 4.11
CA VAL A 350 -61.76 125.10 4.13
C VAL A 350 -62.52 124.63 2.88
N GLU A 351 -63.11 125.46 2.04
CA GLU A 351 -63.78 125.05 0.80
C GLU A 351 -62.86 125.12 -0.41
N ILE A 352 -62.09 126.20 -0.55
CA ILE A 352 -60.96 126.22 -1.49
C ILE A 352 -59.90 125.21 -1.01
N GLY A 353 -59.66 125.16 0.31
CA GLY A 353 -58.83 124.15 0.97
C GLY A 353 -59.35 122.73 0.74
N LYS A 354 -60.66 122.46 0.90
CA LYS A 354 -61.27 121.16 0.57
C LYS A 354 -61.00 120.81 -0.88
N ARG A 355 -61.29 121.67 -1.86
CA ARG A 355 -61.11 121.33 -3.28
C ARG A 355 -59.65 120.96 -3.60
N LEU A 356 -58.69 121.77 -3.16
CA LEU A 356 -57.26 121.45 -3.34
C LEU A 356 -56.82 120.20 -2.56
N TRP A 357 -57.37 119.99 -1.36
CA TRP A 357 -57.10 118.81 -0.53
C TRP A 357 -57.82 117.56 -1.05
N GLU A 358 -58.94 117.69 -1.74
CA GLU A 358 -59.71 116.65 -2.42
C GLU A 358 -59.01 116.25 -3.73
N GLU A 359 -58.50 117.21 -4.51
CA GLU A 359 -57.61 116.95 -5.65
C GLU A 359 -56.31 116.26 -5.19
N GLU A 360 -55.66 116.78 -4.15
CA GLU A 360 -54.45 116.19 -3.58
C GLU A 360 -54.72 114.80 -2.95
N ILE A 361 -55.90 114.59 -2.35
CA ILE A 361 -56.35 113.28 -1.89
C ILE A 361 -56.67 112.35 -3.05
N CYS A 362 -57.27 112.83 -4.15
CA CYS A 362 -57.49 112.03 -5.35
C CYS A 362 -56.16 111.61 -5.96
N ARG A 363 -55.19 112.52 -6.13
CA ARG A 363 -53.82 112.19 -6.55
C ARG A 363 -53.14 111.20 -5.60
N ARG A 364 -53.25 111.38 -4.29
CA ARG A 364 -52.70 110.43 -3.29
C ARG A 364 -53.42 109.09 -3.28
N ARG A 365 -54.74 109.04 -3.52
CA ARG A 365 -55.52 107.80 -3.70
C ARG A 365 -55.15 107.09 -4.99
N GLU A 366 -54.94 107.83 -6.07
CA GLU A 366 -54.50 107.30 -7.37
C GLU A 366 -53.07 106.74 -7.27
N LEU A 367 -52.13 107.50 -6.71
CA LEU A 367 -50.76 107.03 -6.46
C LEU A 367 -50.76 105.82 -5.52
N SER A 368 -51.40 105.89 -4.35
CA SER A 368 -51.46 104.73 -3.44
C SER A 368 -52.22 103.53 -4.03
N ALA A 369 -53.17 103.72 -4.96
CA ALA A 369 -53.79 102.64 -5.70
C ALA A 369 -52.87 102.07 -6.81
N GLN A 370 -52.04 102.89 -7.45
CA GLN A 370 -50.99 102.44 -8.40
C GLN A 370 -49.86 101.70 -7.67
N ASP A 371 -49.42 102.20 -6.51
CA ASP A 371 -48.45 101.55 -5.63
C ASP A 371 -49.02 100.22 -5.11
N LEU A 372 -50.27 100.20 -4.63
CA LEU A 372 -50.93 98.99 -4.16
C LEU A 372 -51.09 97.95 -5.29
N ARG A 373 -51.46 98.38 -6.52
CA ARG A 373 -51.48 97.49 -7.70
C ARG A 373 -50.09 96.96 -8.03
N SER A 374 -49.06 97.80 -7.95
CA SER A 374 -47.67 97.42 -8.23
C SER A 374 -47.10 96.44 -7.20
N GLU A 375 -47.36 96.67 -5.91
CA GLU A 375 -47.03 95.75 -4.81
C GLU A 375 -47.87 94.46 -4.88
N MET A 376 -49.14 94.51 -5.28
CA MET A 376 -49.93 93.29 -5.53
C MET A 376 -49.34 92.47 -6.68
N HIS A 377 -49.05 93.07 -7.83
CA HIS A 377 -48.39 92.37 -8.94
C HIS A 377 -46.95 91.92 -8.63
N ARG A 378 -46.26 92.60 -7.71
CA ARG A 378 -44.98 92.13 -7.16
C ARG A 378 -45.20 90.88 -6.30
N ARG A 379 -46.10 90.93 -5.31
CA ARG A 379 -46.41 89.80 -4.41
C ARG A 379 -46.98 88.60 -5.18
N GLU A 380 -47.72 88.82 -6.25
CA GLU A 380 -48.17 87.77 -7.18
C GLU A 380 -46.99 87.08 -7.88
N ARG A 381 -46.01 87.86 -8.38
CA ARG A 381 -44.79 87.31 -8.99
C ARG A 381 -43.92 86.58 -7.96
N GLU A 382 -43.73 87.16 -6.77
CA GLU A 382 -42.98 86.52 -5.67
C GLU A 382 -43.65 85.22 -5.22
N LYS A 383 -44.99 85.18 -5.09
CA LYS A 383 -45.75 83.94 -4.82
C LYS A 383 -45.57 82.89 -5.91
N ARG A 384 -45.68 83.26 -7.20
CA ARG A 384 -45.48 82.33 -8.33
C ARG A 384 -44.08 81.72 -8.31
N LEU A 385 -43.05 82.56 -8.17
CA LEU A 385 -41.66 82.11 -8.04
C LEU A 385 -41.45 81.18 -6.84
N LEU A 386 -42.04 81.49 -5.68
CA LEU A 386 -41.97 80.60 -4.51
C LEU A 386 -42.65 79.25 -4.76
N THR A 387 -43.81 79.21 -5.43
CA THR A 387 -44.45 77.95 -5.82
C THR A 387 -43.60 77.17 -6.83
N GLU A 388 -43.06 77.83 -7.87
CA GLU A 388 -42.17 77.22 -8.86
C GLU A 388 -40.89 76.65 -8.22
N PHE A 389 -40.27 77.37 -7.29
CA PHE A 389 -39.11 76.86 -6.53
C PHE A 389 -39.49 75.69 -5.60
N SER A 390 -40.69 75.68 -5.02
CA SER A 390 -41.16 74.55 -4.22
C SER A 390 -41.41 73.31 -5.08
N ASP A 391 -42.03 73.48 -6.25
CA ASP A 391 -42.26 72.44 -7.25
C ASP A 391 -40.96 71.85 -7.77
N LEU A 392 -39.99 72.70 -8.16
CA LEU A 392 -38.67 72.25 -8.61
C LEU A 392 -37.91 71.52 -7.50
N ARG A 393 -38.07 71.92 -6.23
CA ARG A 393 -37.49 71.21 -5.09
C ARG A 393 -38.17 69.85 -4.85
N VAL A 394 -39.48 69.74 -5.06
CA VAL A 394 -40.21 68.46 -4.98
C VAL A 394 -39.80 67.54 -6.14
N ARG A 395 -39.80 68.04 -7.38
CA ARG A 395 -39.39 67.28 -8.58
C ARG A 395 -37.98 66.71 -8.44
N LYS A 396 -37.00 67.53 -8.07
CA LYS A 396 -35.61 67.06 -7.80
C LYS A 396 -35.52 66.05 -6.66
N ARG A 397 -36.36 66.16 -5.62
CA ARG A 397 -36.44 65.14 -4.56
C ARG A 397 -37.01 63.82 -5.08
N THR A 398 -38.06 63.84 -5.90
CA THR A 398 -38.63 62.63 -6.52
C THR A 398 -37.71 62.01 -7.56
N GLU A 399 -37.01 62.81 -8.38
CA GLU A 399 -36.00 62.37 -9.34
C GLU A 399 -34.86 61.64 -8.63
N ASN A 400 -34.26 62.25 -7.60
CA ASN A 400 -33.21 61.63 -6.80
C ASN A 400 -33.71 60.36 -6.09
N ALA A 401 -34.92 60.36 -5.52
CA ALA A 401 -35.49 59.19 -4.87
C ALA A 401 -35.73 58.02 -5.84
N ASN A 402 -36.13 58.31 -7.08
CA ASN A 402 -36.28 57.30 -8.13
C ASN A 402 -34.92 56.76 -8.58
N GLN A 403 -33.90 57.62 -8.77
CA GLN A 403 -32.53 57.18 -9.07
C GLN A 403 -31.97 56.27 -7.97
N PHE A 404 -32.19 56.58 -6.69
CA PHE A 404 -31.77 55.70 -5.59
C PHE A 404 -32.54 54.37 -5.59
N ARG A 405 -33.84 54.36 -5.91
CA ARG A 405 -34.62 53.11 -6.06
C ARG A 405 -34.07 52.24 -7.19
N GLU A 406 -33.85 52.81 -8.37
CA GLU A 406 -33.24 52.10 -9.50
C GLU A 406 -31.86 51.52 -9.16
N GLN A 407 -31.02 52.26 -8.43
CA GLN A 407 -29.70 51.79 -7.99
C GLN A 407 -29.82 50.62 -7.00
N LEU A 408 -30.76 50.68 -6.06
CA LEU A 408 -31.03 49.59 -5.11
C LEU A 408 -31.61 48.35 -5.80
N GLU A 409 -32.53 48.53 -6.78
CA GLU A 409 -33.07 47.44 -7.59
C GLU A 409 -31.99 46.75 -8.43
N LYS A 410 -31.10 47.53 -9.06
CA LYS A 410 -29.90 47.02 -9.77
C LYS A 410 -29.03 46.20 -8.81
N GLN A 411 -28.64 46.75 -7.66
CA GLN A 411 -27.86 46.02 -6.64
C GLN A 411 -28.56 44.75 -6.11
N CYS A 412 -29.88 44.74 -5.97
CA CYS A 412 -30.63 43.55 -5.55
C CYS A 412 -30.64 42.47 -6.63
N ASN A 413 -30.80 42.86 -7.91
CA ASN A 413 -30.72 41.95 -9.05
C ASN A 413 -29.29 41.41 -9.22
N ASP A 414 -28.26 42.24 -9.11
CA ASP A 414 -26.85 41.83 -9.19
C ASP A 414 -26.51 40.80 -8.09
N LYS A 415 -26.93 41.06 -6.84
CA LYS A 415 -26.80 40.11 -5.72
C LYS A 415 -27.54 38.80 -5.99
N ARG A 416 -28.75 38.85 -6.56
CA ARG A 416 -29.53 37.66 -6.92
C ARG A 416 -28.85 36.84 -8.03
N ILE A 417 -28.30 37.50 -9.04
CA ILE A 417 -27.54 36.86 -10.13
C ILE A 417 -26.26 36.23 -9.58
N ALA A 418 -25.51 36.93 -8.73
CA ALA A 418 -24.30 36.40 -8.09
C ALA A 418 -24.59 35.17 -7.21
N LEU A 419 -25.68 35.19 -6.43
CA LEU A 419 -26.11 34.03 -5.63
C LEU A 419 -26.50 32.82 -6.50
N LEU A 420 -27.18 33.05 -7.62
CA LEU A 420 -27.52 31.98 -8.57
C LEU A 420 -26.26 31.43 -9.27
N ALA A 421 -25.33 32.30 -9.67
CA ALA A 421 -24.07 31.92 -10.29
C ALA A 421 -23.17 31.11 -9.34
N ASN A 422 -23.06 31.53 -8.07
CA ASN A 422 -22.35 30.78 -7.05
C ASN A 422 -22.98 29.40 -6.82
N ARG A 423 -24.31 29.33 -6.66
CA ARG A 423 -25.03 28.06 -6.51
C ARG A 423 -24.84 27.14 -7.72
N GLN A 424 -24.83 27.67 -8.94
CA GLN A 424 -24.53 26.88 -10.14
C GLN A 424 -23.08 26.39 -10.15
N ALA A 425 -22.11 27.24 -9.80
CA ALA A 425 -20.71 26.84 -9.69
C ALA A 425 -20.49 25.73 -8.64
N ASP A 426 -21.25 25.72 -7.54
CA ASP A 426 -21.22 24.64 -6.54
C ASP A 426 -21.88 23.35 -7.04
N ILE A 427 -22.99 23.44 -7.77
CA ILE A 427 -23.59 22.28 -8.48
C ILE A 427 -22.59 21.70 -9.49
N ASP A 428 -21.90 22.54 -10.26
CA ASP A 428 -20.92 22.14 -11.26
C ASP A 428 -19.67 21.51 -10.61
N ARG A 429 -19.19 22.07 -9.48
CA ARG A 429 -18.13 21.49 -8.64
C ARG A 429 -18.51 20.09 -8.16
N HIS A 430 -19.72 19.93 -7.60
CA HIS A 430 -20.21 18.61 -7.17
C HIS A 430 -20.33 17.62 -8.34
N ALA A 431 -20.81 18.06 -9.51
CA ALA A 431 -20.86 17.22 -10.72
C ALA A 431 -19.46 16.82 -11.23
N VAL A 432 -18.44 17.68 -11.08
CA VAL A 432 -17.04 17.35 -11.37
C VAL A 432 -16.49 16.32 -10.39
N PHE A 433 -16.75 16.46 -9.08
CA PHE A 433 -16.34 15.46 -8.08
C PHE A 433 -17.03 14.10 -8.30
N GLU A 434 -18.33 14.07 -8.60
CA GLU A 434 -19.04 12.84 -8.95
C GLU A 434 -18.42 12.13 -10.16
N ARG A 435 -18.09 12.89 -11.23
CA ARG A 435 -17.41 12.37 -12.43
C ARG A 435 -15.98 11.91 -12.16
N GLN A 436 -15.26 12.56 -11.25
CA GLN A 436 -13.96 12.07 -10.80
C GLN A 436 -14.13 10.73 -10.10
N TRP A 437 -14.95 10.66 -9.05
CA TRP A 437 -15.18 9.43 -8.29
C TRP A 437 -15.61 8.26 -9.19
N GLN A 438 -16.49 8.49 -10.18
CA GLN A 438 -16.86 7.47 -11.16
C GLN A 438 -15.63 6.90 -11.90
N ARG A 439 -14.72 7.75 -12.38
CA ARG A 439 -13.47 7.32 -13.02
C ARG A 439 -12.55 6.59 -12.04
N GLU A 440 -12.46 7.02 -10.78
CA GLU A 440 -11.62 6.38 -9.78
C GLU A 440 -12.16 4.99 -9.38
N ASP A 441 -13.49 4.85 -9.28
CA ASP A 441 -14.18 3.57 -9.08
C ASP A 441 -14.02 2.65 -10.32
N GLU A 442 -14.07 3.19 -11.54
CA GLU A 442 -13.81 2.47 -12.80
C GLU A 442 -12.35 2.02 -12.97
N GLU A 443 -11.37 2.92 -12.73
CA GLU A 443 -9.93 2.65 -12.71
C GLU A 443 -9.61 1.45 -11.80
N PHE A 444 -10.14 1.47 -10.58
CA PHE A 444 -9.92 0.42 -9.59
C PHE A 444 -10.56 -0.91 -10.03
N ILE A 445 -11.79 -0.89 -10.57
CA ILE A 445 -12.47 -2.11 -11.02
C ILE A 445 -11.80 -2.70 -12.27
N ALA A 446 -11.30 -1.87 -13.20
CA ALA A 446 -10.53 -2.33 -14.35
C ALA A 446 -9.18 -2.94 -13.94
N TYR A 447 -8.45 -2.27 -13.04
CA TYR A 447 -7.19 -2.77 -12.48
C TYR A 447 -7.36 -4.10 -11.75
N THR A 448 -8.35 -4.20 -10.86
CA THR A 448 -8.57 -5.40 -10.04
C THR A 448 -9.03 -6.60 -10.87
N LYS A 449 -9.87 -6.41 -11.91
CA LYS A 449 -10.17 -7.46 -12.91
C LYS A 449 -8.91 -8.00 -13.58
N ASN A 450 -8.11 -7.10 -14.18
CA ASN A 450 -6.88 -7.45 -14.89
C ASN A 450 -5.86 -8.19 -13.98
N ALA A 451 -5.75 -7.77 -12.72
CA ALA A 451 -4.92 -8.42 -11.71
C ALA A 451 -5.45 -9.82 -11.32
N ILE A 452 -6.78 -9.97 -11.15
CA ILE A 452 -7.42 -11.27 -10.87
C ILE A 452 -7.22 -12.23 -12.05
N GLU A 453 -7.47 -11.80 -13.28
CA GLU A 453 -7.26 -12.58 -14.51
C GLU A 453 -5.82 -13.11 -14.60
N LYS A 454 -4.83 -12.23 -14.40
CA LYS A 454 -3.41 -12.62 -14.34
C LYS A 454 -3.12 -13.63 -13.23
N LYS A 455 -3.72 -13.50 -12.04
CA LYS A 455 -3.53 -14.46 -10.95
C LYS A 455 -4.23 -15.80 -11.21
N ILE A 456 -5.37 -15.83 -11.90
CA ILE A 456 -6.02 -17.07 -12.37
C ILE A 456 -5.12 -17.80 -13.35
N LEU A 457 -4.59 -17.12 -14.38
CA LEU A 457 -3.69 -17.70 -15.38
C LEU A 457 -2.41 -18.31 -14.77
N VAL A 458 -1.91 -17.71 -13.69
CA VAL A 458 -0.72 -18.18 -12.95
C VAL A 458 -1.06 -19.27 -11.91
N GLY A 459 -2.34 -19.64 -11.77
CA GLY A 459 -2.80 -20.67 -10.82
C GLY A 459 -2.74 -20.24 -9.35
N ASN A 460 -2.84 -18.93 -9.07
CA ASN A 460 -2.88 -18.42 -7.70
C ASN A 460 -4.33 -18.42 -7.14
N PRO A 461 -4.52 -18.66 -5.83
CA PRO A 461 -5.84 -18.61 -5.20
C PRO A 461 -6.39 -17.18 -5.12
N VAL A 462 -7.33 -16.84 -6.01
CA VAL A 462 -7.91 -15.49 -6.13
C VAL A 462 -9.07 -15.18 -5.16
N VAL A 463 -9.45 -16.11 -4.29
CA VAL A 463 -10.54 -15.92 -3.30
C VAL A 463 -10.36 -14.64 -2.44
N PRO A 464 -9.15 -14.29 -1.94
CA PRO A 464 -8.95 -13.04 -1.18
C PRO A 464 -9.21 -11.78 -2.04
N LEU A 465 -8.80 -11.82 -3.32
CA LEU A 465 -9.00 -10.72 -4.27
C LEU A 465 -10.49 -10.50 -4.53
N LEU A 466 -11.21 -11.57 -4.88
CA LEU A 466 -12.65 -11.55 -5.11
C LEU A 466 -13.42 -11.02 -3.89
N LYS A 467 -13.00 -11.39 -2.68
CA LYS A 467 -13.58 -10.83 -1.45
C LYS A 467 -13.35 -9.32 -1.35
N THR A 468 -12.12 -8.84 -1.50
CA THR A 468 -11.86 -7.38 -1.38
C THR A 468 -12.58 -6.54 -2.46
N VAL A 469 -12.75 -7.08 -3.67
CA VAL A 469 -13.57 -6.42 -4.72
C VAL A 469 -15.05 -6.41 -4.32
N LYS A 470 -15.60 -7.51 -3.78
CA LYS A 470 -16.98 -7.55 -3.28
C LYS A 470 -17.19 -6.55 -2.13
N ASP A 471 -16.32 -6.55 -1.13
CA ASP A 471 -16.37 -5.65 0.02
C ASP A 471 -16.34 -4.16 -0.43
N TYR A 472 -15.60 -3.85 -1.51
CA TYR A 472 -15.56 -2.50 -2.11
C TYR A 472 -16.86 -2.15 -2.85
N LEU A 473 -17.41 -3.06 -3.66
CA LEU A 473 -18.68 -2.85 -4.37
C LEU A 473 -19.87 -2.68 -3.42
N GLU A 474 -19.83 -3.32 -2.25
CA GLU A 474 -20.84 -3.16 -1.21
C GLU A 474 -20.70 -1.81 -0.48
N LYS A 475 -19.50 -1.45 0.00
CA LYS A 475 -19.25 -0.16 0.68
C LYS A 475 -19.59 1.06 -0.17
N ASN A 476 -19.34 1.00 -1.48
CA ASN A 476 -19.57 2.11 -2.41
C ASN A 476 -20.94 2.08 -3.10
N ASN A 477 -21.83 1.14 -2.74
CA ASN A 477 -23.13 0.93 -3.39
C ASN A 477 -23.04 0.76 -4.93
N LEU A 478 -22.03 0.02 -5.41
CA LEU A 478 -21.79 -0.21 -6.84
C LEU A 478 -22.31 -1.59 -7.30
N CYS A 479 -22.71 -1.68 -8.56
CA CYS A 479 -22.94 -2.92 -9.31
C CYS A 479 -22.16 -2.89 -10.63
N ILE A 480 -21.72 -4.07 -11.07
CA ILE A 480 -21.05 -4.28 -12.36
C ILE A 480 -22.03 -5.01 -13.27
N ASN A 481 -22.52 -4.31 -14.30
CA ASN A 481 -23.42 -4.86 -15.31
C ASN A 481 -22.74 -4.70 -16.67
N ASP A 482 -22.56 -5.79 -17.43
CA ASP A 482 -21.98 -5.78 -18.79
C ASP A 482 -20.69 -4.94 -18.90
N ASN A 483 -19.78 -5.19 -17.97
CA ASN A 483 -18.52 -4.47 -17.72
C ASN A 483 -18.61 -3.00 -17.32
N LYS A 484 -19.79 -2.35 -17.37
CA LYS A 484 -20.00 -0.99 -16.86
C LYS A 484 -20.17 -0.98 -15.35
N VAL A 485 -19.55 0.00 -14.69
CA VAL A 485 -19.74 0.28 -13.27
C VAL A 485 -20.92 1.22 -13.12
N SER A 486 -21.84 0.91 -12.21
CA SER A 486 -23.05 1.70 -11.98
C SER A 486 -23.35 1.81 -10.49
N LYS A 487 -23.89 2.96 -10.06
CA LYS A 487 -24.46 3.10 -8.71
C LYS A 487 -25.73 2.26 -8.64
N LYS A 488 -25.86 1.39 -7.64
CA LYS A 488 -27.10 0.67 -7.33
C LYS A 488 -28.21 1.68 -7.04
N ILE A 489 -29.39 1.46 -7.60
CA ILE A 489 -30.59 2.24 -7.26
C ILE A 489 -30.88 2.00 -5.76
N PRO A 490 -30.90 3.04 -4.90
CA PRO A 490 -31.12 2.85 -3.47
C PRO A 490 -32.56 2.41 -3.21
N LYS A 491 -32.73 1.32 -2.47
CA LYS A 491 -34.05 0.85 -1.99
C LYS A 491 -34.49 1.64 -0.74
N GLY A 492 -34.62 2.95 -0.86
CA GLY A 492 -34.98 3.85 0.23
C GLY A 492 -34.74 5.33 -0.09
N PRO A 493 -35.12 6.25 0.83
CA PRO A 493 -34.86 7.69 0.67
C PRO A 493 -33.36 7.97 0.54
N ILE A 494 -33.01 8.91 -0.36
CA ILE A 494 -31.65 9.06 -0.89
C ILE A 494 -30.74 9.82 0.09
N TYR A 495 -30.31 9.14 1.14
CA TYR A 495 -29.09 9.49 1.87
C TYR A 495 -27.90 8.83 1.16
N THR A 496 -27.43 9.47 0.09
CA THR A 496 -26.20 9.08 -0.62
C THR A 496 -25.03 9.11 0.37
N SER A 497 -24.42 7.97 0.65
CA SER A 497 -23.39 7.83 1.70
C SER A 497 -22.07 8.57 1.45
N ARG A 498 -21.88 9.12 0.23
CA ARG A 498 -20.80 10.06 -0.12
C ARG A 498 -21.24 11.54 -0.15
N ILE A 499 -22.50 11.89 0.21
CA ILE A 499 -22.83 13.29 0.52
C ILE A 499 -22.06 13.66 1.78
N ILE A 500 -21.20 14.65 1.62
CA ILE A 500 -20.24 15.04 2.65
C ILE A 500 -20.99 15.76 3.76
N ARG A 501 -20.74 15.37 5.02
CA ARG A 501 -20.99 16.23 6.18
C ARG A 501 -19.96 17.37 6.18
N HIS A 502 -20.06 18.27 5.21
CA HIS A 502 -19.44 19.59 5.29
C HIS A 502 -20.35 20.47 6.15
N ILE A 503 -19.98 20.53 7.43
CA ILE A 503 -20.26 21.63 8.35
C ILE A 503 -19.00 22.49 8.35
#